data_AF-A0A3D3BH51-F1
#
_entry.id   AF-A0A3D3BH51-F1
#
_cell.length_a   1.000
_cell.length_b   1.000
_cell.length_c   1.000
_cell.angle_alpha   90.00
_cell.angle_beta   90.00
_cell.angle_gamma   90.00
#
_symmetry.space_group_name_H-M   'P 1'
#
loop_
_entity.id
_entity.type
_entity.pdbx_description
1 polymer ?
#
loop_
_entity_poly.entity_id
_entity_poly.type
_entity_poly.pdbx_seq_one_letter_code
_entity_poly.pdbx_strand_id
1 'polypeptide(L)' 'MNTDPATRRAIAQRAIDRARSRGTPIDEDPIFIALLDAWISGDIDMRTMRERYLDSLSLKEEQHRGRQPGQDEISSDDDV' A
#
# COMPACT_ATOMS: atom_id res chain seq x y z
N MET A 1 24.93 -4.95 -2.46
CA MET A 1 25.21 -3.72 -3.24
C MET A 1 24.96 -2.56 -2.28
N ASN A 2 26.01 -1.94 -1.72
CA ASN A 2 25.86 -0.78 -0.82
C ASN A 2 25.51 0.45 -1.66
N THR A 3 24.25 0.54 -2.06
CA THR A 3 23.73 1.72 -2.74
C THR A 3 23.58 2.82 -1.70
N ASP A 4 24.28 3.94 -1.91
CA ASP A 4 24.23 5.11 -1.05
C ASP A 4 22.78 5.61 -0.81
N PRO A 5 22.43 6.05 0.41
CA PRO A 5 21.07 6.49 0.74
C PRO A 5 20.54 7.62 -0.16
N ALA A 6 21.40 8.52 -0.66
CA ALA A 6 20.97 9.56 -1.61
C ALA A 6 20.60 8.96 -2.98
N THR A 7 21.32 7.92 -3.41
CA THR A 7 20.98 7.18 -4.63
C THR A 7 19.64 6.44 -4.46
N ARG A 8 19.40 5.81 -3.31
CA ARG A 8 18.11 5.17 -3.01
C ARG A 8 16.96 6.17 -3.00
N ARG A 9 17.15 7.36 -2.41
CA ARG A 9 16.17 8.46 -2.44
C ARG A 9 15.83 8.91 -3.86
N ALA A 10 16.84 9.07 -4.73
CA ALA A 10 16.60 9.45 -6.13
C ALA A 10 15.78 8.40 -6.89
N ILE A 11 16.03 7.10 -6.64
CA ILE A 11 15.26 6.00 -7.21
C ILE A 11 13.81 6.04 -6.69
N ALA A 12 13.64 6.21 -5.38
CA ALA A 12 12.33 6.31 -4.74
C ALA A 12 11.49 7.44 -5.34
N GLN A 13 12.07 8.64 -5.46
CA GLN A 13 11.38 9.80 -6.00
C GLN A 13 10.90 9.58 -7.43
N ARG A 14 11.71 8.92 -8.28
CA ARG A 14 11.31 8.55 -9.64
C ARG A 14 10.16 7.55 -9.67
N ALA A 15 10.16 6.59 -8.75
CA ALA A 15 9.07 5.61 -8.64
C ALA A 15 7.76 6.29 -8.21
N ILE A 16 7.82 7.17 -7.21
CA ILE A 16 6.69 7.96 -6.72
C ILE A 16 6.12 8.85 -7.83
N ASP A 17 6.97 9.62 -8.52
CA ASP A 17 6.56 10.50 -9.62
C ASP A 17 5.86 9.70 -10.73
N ARG A 18 6.41 8.54 -11.09
CA ARG A 18 5.80 7.63 -12.07
C ARG A 18 4.44 7.09 -11.61
N ALA A 19 4.30 6.77 -10.32
CA ALA A 19 3.07 6.24 -9.76
C ALA A 19 1.97 7.32 -9.72
N ARG A 20 2.33 8.54 -9.30
CA ARG A 20 1.45 9.72 -9.36
C ARG A 20 1.02 10.04 -10.79
N SER A 21 1.94 10.02 -11.76
CA SER A 21 1.63 10.21 -13.18
C SER A 21 0.65 9.17 -13.73
N ARG A 22 0.61 7.97 -13.14
CA ARG A 22 -0.32 6.88 -13.49
C ARG A 22 -1.65 6.93 -12.73
N GLY A 23 -1.84 7.91 -11.84
CA GLY A 23 -3.05 8.03 -11.00
C GLY A 23 -3.10 7.04 -9.83
N THR A 24 -1.96 6.46 -9.46
CA THR A 24 -1.85 5.58 -8.28
C THR A 24 -0.80 6.16 -7.32
N PRO A 25 -1.17 7.14 -6.49
CA PRO A 25 -0.24 7.77 -5.56
C PRO A 25 0.13 6.78 -4.42
N ILE A 26 1.22 6.04 -4.64
CA ILE A 26 1.77 5.09 -3.64
C ILE A 26 2.43 5.81 -2.45
N ASP A 27 2.75 7.10 -2.60
CA ASP A 27 3.32 7.94 -1.54
C ASP A 27 2.31 8.37 -0.48
N GLU A 28 1.02 8.08 -0.68
CA GLU A 28 -0.02 8.30 0.34
C GLU A 28 -0.21 7.08 1.26
N ASP A 29 0.38 5.94 0.92
CA ASP A 29 0.25 4.72 1.72
C ASP A 29 1.30 4.70 2.85
N PRO A 30 0.88 4.73 4.14
CA PRO A 30 1.81 4.80 5.26
C PRO A 30 2.68 3.54 5.39
N ILE A 31 2.21 2.38 4.91
CA ILE A 31 2.99 1.14 4.91
C ILE A 31 4.12 1.25 3.88
N PHE A 32 3.82 1.77 2.69
CA PHE A 32 4.82 2.05 1.67
C PHE A 32 5.89 3.01 2.18
N ILE A 33 5.51 4.12 2.82
CA ILE A 33 6.46 5.12 3.35
C ILE A 33 7.39 4.49 4.39
N ALA A 34 6.86 3.69 5.33
CA ALA A 34 7.66 3.05 6.36
C ALA A 34 8.66 2.03 5.77
N LEU A 35 8.23 1.22 4.80
CA LEU A 35 9.11 0.29 4.09
C LEU A 35 10.16 1.02 3.25
N LEU A 36 9.80 2.17 2.69
CA LEU A 36 10.69 2.99 1.88
C LEU A 36 11.81 3.60 2.72
N ASP A 37 11.51 4.10 3.91
CA ASP A 37 12.50 4.66 4.83
C ASP A 37 13.51 3.59 5.28
N ALA A 38 13.03 2.40 5.66
CA ALA A 38 13.89 1.27 6.02
C ALA A 38 14.81 0.84 4.85
N TRP A 39 14.32 0.88 3.61
CA TRP A 39 15.15 0.58 2.44
C TRP A 39 16.20 1.67 2.19
N ILE A 40 15.83 2.95 2.29
CA ILE A 40 16.75 4.08 2.14
C ILE A 40 17.88 3.99 3.17
N SER A 41 17.54 3.76 4.44
CA SER A 41 18.49 3.59 5.55
C SER A 41 19.37 2.35 5.38
N GLY A 42 18.89 1.35 4.63
CA GLY A 42 19.63 0.11 4.34
C GLY A 42 19.40 -1.01 5.33
N ASP A 43 18.42 -0.85 6.22
CA ASP A 43 17.93 -1.90 7.10
C ASP A 43 17.32 -3.07 6.33
N ILE A 44 16.71 -2.78 5.16
CA ILE A 44 16.15 -3.81 4.27
C ILE A 44 16.63 -3.62 2.83
N ASP A 45 16.63 -4.72 2.06
CA ASP A 45 16.88 -4.67 0.61
C ASP A 45 15.59 -4.36 -0.17
N MET A 46 15.74 -3.92 -1.42
CA MET A 46 14.62 -3.61 -2.33
C MET A 46 13.69 -4.81 -2.52
N ARG A 47 14.26 -6.03 -2.56
CA ARG A 47 13.46 -7.25 -2.66
C ARG A 47 12.54 -7.41 -1.46
N THR A 48 13.09 -7.26 -0.25
CA THR A 48 12.34 -7.36 1.01
C THR A 48 11.28 -6.27 1.11
N MET A 49 11.61 -5.02 0.72
CA MET A 49 10.65 -3.92 0.66
C MET A 49 9.44 -4.29 -0.22
N ARG A 50 9.70 -4.80 -1.43
CA ARG A 50 8.65 -5.21 -2.37
C ARG A 50 7.80 -6.37 -1.85
N GLU A 51 8.43 -7.41 -1.31
CA GLU A 51 7.72 -8.58 -0.76
C GLU A 51 6.78 -8.15 0.37
N ARG A 52 7.25 -7.33 1.31
CA ARG A 52 6.42 -6.84 2.43
C ARG A 52 5.29 -5.91 1.99
N TYR A 53 5.53 -5.09 0.98
CA TYR A 53 4.50 -4.20 0.45
C TYR A 53 3.38 -4.99 -0.24
N LEU A 54 3.73 -5.99 -1.06
CA LEU A 54 2.75 -6.86 -1.72
C LEU A 54 1.94 -7.69 -0.71
N ASP A 55 2.59 -8.24 0.32
CA ASP A 55 1.92 -8.96 1.40
C ASP A 55 0.89 -8.09 2.13
N SER A 56 1.25 -6.84 2.39
CA SER A 56 0.36 -5.85 3.01
C SER A 56 -0.84 -5.48 2.11
N LEU A 57 -0.66 -5.47 0.79
CA LEU A 57 -1.76 -5.26 -0.17
C LEU A 57 -2.71 -6.47 -0.18
N SER A 58 -2.19 -7.69 -0.17
CA SER A 58 -3.01 -8.91 -0.10
C SER A 58 -3.86 -8.95 1.18
N LEU A 59 -3.31 -8.50 2.31
CA LEU A 59 -4.05 -8.38 3.56
C LEU A 59 -5.17 -7.31 3.50
N LYS A 60 -4.97 -6.22 2.76
CA LYS A 60 -6.01 -5.20 2.52
C LYS A 60 -7.12 -5.73 1.62
N GLU A 61 -6.80 -6.49 0.58
CA GLU A 61 -7.79 -7.08 -0.32
C GLU A 61 -8.70 -8.10 0.39
N GLU A 62 -8.15 -8.90 1.32
CA GLU A 62 -8.95 -9.85 2.11
C GLU A 62 -9.97 -9.14 3.03
N GLN A 63 -9.59 -8.01 3.63
CA GLN A 63 -10.51 -7.21 4.45
C GLN A 63 -11.59 -6.50 3.63
N HIS A 64 -11.28 -6.07 2.40
CA HIS A 64 -12.27 -5.48 1.50
C HIS A 64 -13.24 -6.52 0.93
N ARG A 65 -12.81 -7.77 0.74
CA ARG A 65 -13.68 -8.87 0.28
C ARG A 65 -14.58 -9.43 1.39
N GLY A 66 -14.19 -9.29 2.65
CA GLY A 66 -15.01 -9.65 3.82
C GLY A 66 -16.15 -8.69 4.15
N ARG A 67 -16.26 -7.55 3.44
CA ARG A 67 -17.38 -6.61 3.58
C ARG A 67 -18.08 -6.41 2.24
N GLN A 68 -18.82 -7.43 1.81
CA GLN A 68 -20.08 -7.18 1.11
C GLN A 68 -21.17 -7.06 2.17
N PRO A 69 -21.67 -5.85 2.53
CA PRO A 69 -22.97 -5.74 3.16
C PRO A 69 -24.01 -5.97 2.06
N GLY A 70 -24.22 -7.24 1.74
CA GLY A 70 -25.40 -7.68 1.04
C GLY A 70 -26.20 -8.56 2.00
N GLN A 71 -27.49 -8.22 2.16
CA GLN A 71 -28.56 -9.00 2.80
C GLN A 71 -28.54 -8.85 4.32
N ASP A 72 -29.60 -8.49 5.05
CA ASP A 72 -31.04 -8.60 4.88
C ASP A 72 -31.62 -7.70 6.00
N GLU A 73 -32.60 -6.82 5.76
CA GLU A 73 -33.96 -7.11 6.22
C GLU A 73 -34.96 -6.32 5.37
N ILE A 74 -35.67 -7.07 4.54
CA ILE A 74 -36.95 -6.68 3.98
C ILE A 74 -37.99 -7.03 5.05
N SER A 75 -38.61 -6.03 5.67
CA SER A 75 -39.89 -6.13 6.38
C SER A 75 -40.30 -4.67 6.66
N SER A 76 -41.16 -3.97 5.93
CA SER A 76 -42.49 -4.33 5.40
C SER A 76 -43.37 -5.05 6.42
N ASP A 77 -43.61 -4.43 7.57
CA ASP A 77 -44.97 -4.27 8.14
C ASP A 77 -45.00 -3.29 9.34
N ASP A 78 -46.05 -2.46 9.36
CA ASP A 78 -46.83 -1.99 10.52
C ASP A 78 -46.56 -0.64 11.26
N ASP A 79 -47.69 0.06 11.48
CA ASP A 79 -48.05 1.16 12.41
C ASP A 79 -47.70 2.62 11.99
N VAL A 80 -48.60 3.59 11.78
CA VAL A 80 -50.02 3.85 12.15
C VAL A 80 -50.66 4.90 11.22
#